data_AF-A0A3F3HB52-F1
#
_entry.id   AF-A0A3F3HB52-F1
#
_cell.length_a   1.000
_cell.length_b   1.000
_cell.length_c   1.000
_cell.angle_alpha   90.00
_cell.angle_beta   90.00
_cell.angle_gamma   90.00
#
_symmetry.space_group_name_H-M   'P 1'
#
loop_
_entity.id
_entity.type
_entity.pdbx_description
1 polymer ?
#
loop_
_entity_poly.entity_id
_entity_poly.type
_entity_poly.pdbx_seq_one_letter_code
_entity_poly.pdbx_strand_id
1 'polypeptide(L)'
;MKIKRENMKDYYTFTSTAELTLFLGIERETLFQRAKMRGIDLNGTYTEEELTALKPAKESALADLNIDSEAEIEILKMRLEMLESQLGYKDRQLDDRKQHIDTLKSTLEKAEQNLEKTQTTVDQQQHIQMATLSQLDKVTSRVQRIEMEDEQKKHWWSRSKKDKNDQSK
;
A
#
# COMPACT_ATOMS: atom_id res chain seq x y z
N MET A 1 -37.44 1.68 -12.56
CA MET A 1 -38.78 1.05 -12.52
C MET A 1 -39.61 1.68 -11.42
N LYS A 2 -40.76 2.29 -11.73
CA LYS A 2 -41.73 2.75 -10.72
C LYS A 2 -43.00 1.90 -10.82
N ILE A 3 -43.57 1.55 -9.67
CA ILE A 3 -44.77 0.71 -9.58
C ILE A 3 -45.92 1.58 -9.09
N LYS A 4 -47.03 1.59 -9.83
CA LYS A 4 -48.27 2.25 -9.43
C LYS A 4 -49.38 1.20 -9.35
N ARG A 5 -50.06 1.11 -8.21
CA ARG A 5 -51.22 0.25 -8.04
C ARG A 5 -52.49 1.05 -8.27
N GLU A 6 -53.34 0.61 -9.18
CA GLU A 6 -54.61 1.24 -9.51
C GLU A 6 -55.64 0.15 -9.80
N ASN A 7 -56.82 0.20 -9.17
CA ASN A 7 -57.89 -0.80 -9.33
C ASN A 7 -57.43 -2.27 -9.20
N MET A 8 -56.61 -2.57 -8.19
CA MET A 8 -56.02 -3.90 -7.93
C MET A 8 -55.10 -4.43 -9.04
N LYS A 9 -54.67 -3.59 -9.99
CA LYS A 9 -53.66 -3.93 -10.99
C LYS A 9 -52.37 -3.16 -10.72
N ASP A 10 -51.25 -3.86 -10.82
CA ASP A 10 -49.92 -3.27 -10.70
C ASP A 10 -49.42 -2.87 -12.10
N TYR A 11 -49.12 -1.58 -12.25
CA TYR A 11 -48.57 -0.98 -13.45
C TYR A 11 -47.10 -0.67 -13.24
N TYR A 12 -46.29 -1.14 -14.18
CA TYR A 12 -44.84 -1.05 -14.17
C TYR A 12 -44.39 -0.04 -15.22
N THR A 13 -43.70 1.01 -14.76
CA THR A 13 -43.23 2.08 -15.64
C THR A 13 -41.71 2.03 -15.79
N PHE A 14 -41.27 2.08 -17.04
CA PHE A 14 -39.87 2.08 -17.47
C PHE A 14 -39.59 3.37 -18.23
N THR A 15 -38.44 3.96 -17.97
CA THR A 15 -38.05 5.25 -18.56
C THR A 15 -37.59 5.12 -20.02
N SER A 16 -37.18 3.92 -20.43
CA SER A 16 -36.74 3.63 -21.78
C SER A 16 -36.94 2.16 -22.14
N THR A 17 -36.94 1.87 -23.44
CA THR A 17 -36.94 0.48 -23.93
C THR A 17 -35.67 -0.28 -23.51
N ALA A 18 -34.55 0.43 -23.29
CA ALA A 18 -33.31 -0.16 -22.81
C ALA A 18 -33.44 -0.68 -21.36
N GLU A 19 -34.10 0.10 -20.49
CA GLU A 19 -34.40 -0.32 -19.12
C GLU A 19 -35.32 -1.55 -19.10
N LEU A 20 -36.31 -1.58 -20.01
CA LEU A 20 -37.22 -2.72 -20.17
C LEU A 20 -36.49 -3.99 -20.66
N THR A 21 -35.59 -3.87 -21.64
CA THR A 21 -34.79 -5.01 -22.13
C THR A 21 -33.89 -5.58 -21.04
N LEU A 22 -33.29 -4.73 -20.22
CA LEU A 22 -32.47 -5.15 -19.08
C LEU A 22 -33.31 -5.88 -18.02
N PHE A 23 -34.50 -5.36 -17.73
CA PHE A 23 -35.42 -5.98 -16.76
C PHE A 23 -35.94 -7.34 -17.24
N LEU A 24 -36.20 -7.50 -18.54
CA LEU A 24 -36.69 -8.73 -19.13
C LEU A 24 -35.57 -9.73 -19.48
N GLY A 25 -34.31 -9.29 -19.48
CA GLY A 25 -33.16 -10.11 -19.87
C GLY A 25 -33.19 -10.53 -21.34
N ILE A 26 -33.77 -9.71 -22.22
CA ILE A 26 -33.90 -9.99 -23.66
C ILE A 26 -33.32 -8.86 -24.49
N GLU A 27 -32.85 -9.19 -25.68
CA GLU A 27 -32.36 -8.20 -26.63
C GLU A 27 -33.48 -7.31 -27.16
N ARG A 28 -33.10 -6.09 -27.58
CA ARG A 28 -34.02 -5.08 -28.10
C ARG A 28 -34.82 -5.56 -29.30
N GLU A 29 -34.18 -6.29 -30.22
CA GLU A 29 -34.84 -6.87 -31.39
C GLU A 29 -35.90 -7.90 -30.99
N THR A 30 -35.54 -8.79 -30.05
CA THR A 30 -36.47 -9.82 -29.52
C THR A 30 -37.67 -9.18 -28.82
N LEU A 31 -37.45 -8.09 -28.07
CA LEU A 31 -38.53 -7.33 -27.45
C LEU A 31 -39.52 -6.78 -28.49
N PHE A 32 -39.03 -6.14 -29.55
CA PHE A 32 -39.90 -5.57 -30.60
C PHE A 32 -40.69 -6.65 -31.34
N GLN A 33 -40.04 -7.76 -31.70
CA GLN A 33 -40.71 -8.87 -32.37
C GLN A 33 -41.83 -9.46 -31.50
N ARG A 34 -41.56 -9.70 -30.22
CA ARG A 34 -42.56 -10.24 -29.28
C ARG A 34 -43.70 -9.26 -29.01
N ALA A 35 -43.38 -8.00 -28.80
CA ALA A 35 -44.37 -6.93 -28.63
C ALA A 35 -45.33 -6.87 -29.83
N LYS A 36 -44.79 -6.93 -31.04
CA LYS A 36 -45.58 -6.97 -32.29
C LYS A 36 -46.45 -8.24 -32.39
N MET A 37 -45.90 -9.41 -32.05
CA MET A 37 -46.63 -10.69 -32.09
C MET A 37 -47.75 -10.78 -31.04
N ARG A 38 -47.58 -10.09 -29.90
CA ARG A 38 -48.54 -10.09 -28.78
C ARG A 38 -49.46 -8.87 -28.77
N GLY A 39 -49.28 -7.93 -29.71
CA GLY A 39 -50.07 -6.70 -29.77
C GLY A 39 -49.84 -5.78 -28.57
N ILE A 40 -48.64 -5.78 -27.98
CA ILE A 40 -48.30 -4.96 -26.81
C ILE A 40 -47.57 -3.71 -27.29
N ASP A 41 -48.12 -2.53 -26.98
CA ASP A 41 -47.48 -1.25 -27.33
C ASP A 41 -46.34 -0.92 -26.38
N LEU A 42 -45.17 -0.57 -26.94
CA LEU A 42 -43.99 -0.22 -26.15
C LEU A 42 -44.03 1.25 -25.69
N ASN A 43 -45.05 1.60 -24.90
CA ASN A 43 -45.33 2.96 -24.44
C ASN A 43 -44.64 3.34 -23.10
N GLY A 44 -43.90 2.40 -22.49
CA GLY A 44 -43.21 2.59 -21.21
C GLY A 44 -44.03 2.25 -19.97
N THR A 45 -45.31 1.88 -20.08
CA THR A 45 -46.16 1.41 -18.97
C THR A 45 -46.78 0.06 -19.29
N TYR A 46 -46.51 -0.94 -18.46
CA TYR A 46 -46.93 -2.33 -18.71
C TYR A 46 -47.58 -2.92 -17.48
N THR A 47 -48.57 -3.77 -17.69
CA THR A 47 -49.16 -4.64 -16.67
C THR A 47 -48.28 -5.85 -16.42
N GLU A 48 -48.50 -6.53 -15.29
CA GLU A 48 -47.80 -7.79 -14.98
C GLU A 48 -48.01 -8.86 -16.06
N GLU A 49 -49.21 -8.94 -16.61
CA GLU A 49 -49.58 -9.87 -17.68
C GLU A 49 -48.78 -9.59 -18.96
N GLU A 50 -48.67 -8.32 -19.37
CA GLU A 50 -47.88 -7.90 -20.54
C GLU A 50 -46.39 -8.17 -20.34
N LEU A 51 -45.84 -7.87 -19.16
CA LEU A 51 -44.43 -8.19 -18.85
C LEU A 51 -44.18 -9.69 -18.85
N THR A 52 -45.13 -10.49 -18.37
CA THR A 52 -45.01 -11.96 -18.37
C THR A 52 -45.09 -12.52 -19.78
N ALA A 53 -45.94 -11.94 -20.65
CA ALA A 53 -46.01 -12.31 -22.06
C ALA A 53 -44.76 -11.91 -22.86
N LEU A 54 -44.06 -10.84 -22.46
CA LEU A 54 -42.80 -10.39 -23.08
C LEU A 54 -41.56 -11.14 -22.57
N LYS A 55 -41.59 -11.65 -21.33
CA LYS A 55 -40.51 -12.47 -20.77
C LYS A 55 -40.26 -13.71 -21.62
N PRO A 56 -39.00 -14.16 -21.73
CA PRO A 56 -38.72 -15.46 -22.34
C PRO A 56 -39.43 -16.53 -21.52
N ALA A 57 -40.21 -17.39 -22.19
CA ALA A 57 -40.67 -18.63 -21.59
C ALA A 57 -39.41 -19.37 -21.13
N LYS A 58 -39.30 -19.62 -19.82
CA LYS A 58 -38.12 -20.22 -19.19
C LYS A 58 -37.68 -21.55 -19.84
N GLU A 59 -38.54 -22.16 -20.64
CA GLU A 59 -38.31 -23.46 -21.28
C GLU A 59 -37.91 -23.37 -22.77
N SER A 60 -38.09 -22.23 -23.45
CA SER A 60 -37.88 -22.14 -24.91
C SER A 60 -36.49 -21.65 -25.32
N ALA A 61 -35.76 -20.93 -24.45
CA ALA A 61 -34.40 -20.48 -24.77
C ALA A 61 -33.34 -21.59 -24.65
N LEU A 62 -33.69 -22.72 -24.01
CA LEU A 62 -32.80 -23.88 -23.83
C LEU A 62 -33.14 -25.05 -24.78
N ALA A 63 -34.32 -25.05 -25.40
CA ALA A 63 -34.80 -26.18 -26.20
C ALA A 63 -34.33 -26.17 -27.66
N ASP A 64 -33.95 -25.00 -28.21
CA ASP A 64 -33.50 -24.86 -29.61
C ASP A 64 -31.99 -25.04 -29.79
N LEU A 65 -31.23 -25.28 -28.71
CA LEU A 65 -29.82 -25.66 -28.76
C LEU A 65 -29.68 -27.18 -28.60
N ASN A 66 -30.19 -27.95 -29.57
CA ASN A 66 -29.87 -29.38 -29.68
C ASN A 66 -28.47 -29.60 -30.30
N ILE A 67 -27.51 -28.76 -29.88
CA ILE A 67 -26.08 -28.87 -30.08
C ILE A 67 -25.47 -28.67 -28.67
N ASP A 68 -25.19 -29.80 -28.02
CA ASP A 68 -23.95 -30.02 -27.27
C ASP A 68 -23.83 -29.50 -25.82
N SER A 69 -24.85 -29.74 -24.97
CA SER A 69 -24.67 -29.60 -23.51
C SER A 69 -23.45 -30.37 -22.98
N GLU A 70 -23.06 -31.47 -23.64
CA GLU A 70 -21.91 -32.28 -23.26
C GLU A 70 -20.57 -31.60 -23.65
N ALA A 71 -20.43 -31.03 -24.85
CA ALA A 71 -19.25 -30.23 -25.18
C ALA A 71 -19.18 -28.90 -24.41
N GLU A 72 -20.30 -28.27 -24.09
CA GLU A 72 -20.30 -27.08 -23.23
C GLU A 72 -19.79 -27.43 -21.81
N ILE A 73 -20.24 -28.55 -21.25
CA ILE A 73 -19.73 -29.09 -19.99
C ILE A 73 -18.22 -29.36 -20.08
N GLU A 74 -17.74 -29.92 -21.19
CA GLU A 74 -16.33 -30.24 -21.36
C GLU A 74 -15.45 -28.98 -21.48
N ILE A 75 -15.91 -27.95 -22.21
CA ILE A 75 -15.25 -26.65 -22.29
C ILE A 75 -15.20 -25.98 -20.90
N LEU A 76 -16.29 -26.06 -20.13
CA LEU A 76 -16.35 -25.51 -18.78
C LEU A 76 -15.38 -26.23 -17.83
N LYS A 77 -15.26 -27.56 -17.92
CA LYS A 77 -14.27 -28.33 -17.14
C LYS A 77 -12.84 -27.93 -17.49
N MET A 78 -12.50 -27.85 -18.78
CA MET A 78 -11.16 -27.42 -19.22
C MET A 78 -10.84 -26.01 -18.71
N ARG A 79 -11.82 -25.10 -18.73
CA ARG A 79 -11.65 -23.76 -18.20
C ARG A 79 -11.48 -23.74 -16.69
N LEU A 80 -12.20 -24.59 -15.97
CA LEU A 80 -12.07 -24.75 -14.53
C LEU A 80 -10.67 -25.27 -14.16
N GLU A 81 -10.17 -26.30 -14.83
CA GLU A 81 -8.83 -26.84 -14.62
C GLU A 81 -7.74 -25.80 -14.91
N MET A 82 -7.89 -25.01 -15.99
CA MET A 82 -6.98 -23.90 -16.29
C MET A 82 -7.00 -22.85 -15.17
N LEU A 83 -8.18 -22.49 -14.66
CA LEU A 83 -8.31 -21.52 -13.57
C LEU A 83 -7.72 -22.05 -12.26
N GLU A 84 -7.90 -23.33 -11.94
CA GLU A 84 -7.27 -23.98 -10.78
C GLU A 84 -5.75 -23.98 -10.89
N SER A 85 -5.21 -24.25 -12.08
CA SER A 85 -3.76 -24.17 -12.33
C SER A 85 -3.23 -22.74 -12.19
N GLN A 86 -3.97 -21.74 -12.72
CA GLN A 86 -3.63 -20.33 -12.53
C GLN A 86 -3.67 -19.92 -11.06
N LEU A 87 -4.69 -20.36 -10.32
CA LEU A 87 -4.81 -20.11 -8.89
C LEU A 87 -3.63 -20.71 -8.13
N GLY A 88 -3.29 -21.98 -8.37
CA GLY A 88 -2.15 -22.63 -7.74
C GLY A 88 -0.81 -21.95 -8.07
N TYR A 89 -0.64 -21.43 -9.29
CA TYR A 89 0.53 -20.62 -9.63
C TYR A 89 0.56 -19.28 -8.87
N LYS A 90 -0.60 -18.63 -8.70
CA LYS A 90 -0.71 -17.39 -7.91
C LYS A 90 -0.46 -17.63 -6.43
N ASP A 91 -0.93 -18.74 -5.87
CA ASP A 91 -0.68 -19.11 -4.48
C ASP A 91 0.82 -19.31 -4.22
N ARG A 92 1.53 -19.99 -5.13
CA ARG A 92 3.00 -20.11 -5.05
C ARG A 92 3.70 -18.76 -5.12
N GLN A 93 3.26 -17.86 -6.01
CA GLN A 93 3.81 -16.50 -6.06
C GLN A 93 3.57 -15.72 -4.76
N LEU A 94 2.43 -15.92 -4.11
CA LEU A 94 2.13 -15.29 -2.82
C LEU A 94 3.05 -15.85 -1.71
N ASP A 95 3.27 -17.15 -1.69
CA ASP A 95 4.17 -17.80 -0.73
C ASP A 95 5.62 -17.32 -0.92
N ASP A 96 6.12 -17.27 -2.15
CA ASP A 96 7.46 -16.74 -2.46
C ASP A 96 7.61 -15.28 -2.01
N ARG A 97 6.60 -14.45 -2.29
CA ARG A 97 6.58 -13.04 -1.85
C ARG A 97 6.57 -12.94 -0.33
N LYS A 98 5.84 -13.80 0.37
CA LYS A 98 5.78 -13.83 1.82
C LYS A 98 7.15 -14.18 2.42
N GLN A 99 7.81 -15.21 1.90
CA GLN A 99 9.18 -15.57 2.31
C GLN A 99 10.18 -14.44 2.05
N HIS A 100 10.04 -13.74 0.92
CA HIS A 100 10.88 -12.59 0.61
C HIS A 100 10.67 -11.44 1.59
N ILE A 101 9.42 -11.14 1.96
CA ILE A 101 9.07 -10.13 2.97
C ILE A 101 9.68 -10.50 4.32
N ASP A 102 9.59 -11.76 4.74
CA ASP A 102 10.14 -12.22 6.02
C ASP A 102 11.67 -12.10 6.04
N THR A 103 12.33 -12.39 4.90
CA THR A 103 13.77 -12.16 4.74
C THR A 103 14.12 -10.69 4.87
N LEU A 104 13.38 -9.81 4.18
CA LEU A 104 13.59 -8.36 4.26
C LEU A 104 13.42 -7.83 5.68
N LYS A 105 12.40 -8.28 6.41
CA LYS A 105 12.21 -7.93 7.83
C LYS A 105 13.42 -8.33 8.68
N SER A 106 13.91 -9.57 8.54
CA SER A 106 15.09 -10.01 9.28
C SER A 106 16.34 -9.19 8.94
N THR A 107 16.51 -8.80 7.66
CA THR A 107 17.64 -7.93 7.28
C THR A 107 17.50 -6.52 7.83
N LEU A 108 16.28 -5.99 7.90
CA LEU A 108 15.99 -4.68 8.50
C LEU A 108 16.30 -4.69 9.99
N GLU A 109 15.83 -5.69 10.73
CA GLU A 109 16.12 -5.84 12.17
C GLU A 109 17.62 -5.88 12.45
N LYS A 110 18.39 -6.62 11.63
CA LYS A 110 19.87 -6.65 11.75
C LYS A 110 20.50 -5.29 11.46
N ALA A 111 19.99 -4.56 10.48
CA ALA A 111 20.48 -3.23 10.14
C ALA A 111 20.19 -2.23 11.28
N GLU A 112 19.00 -2.28 11.87
CA GLU A 112 18.61 -1.47 13.02
C GLU A 112 19.50 -1.75 14.24
N GLN A 113 19.75 -3.02 14.57
CA GLN A 113 20.67 -3.40 15.65
C GLN A 113 22.10 -2.91 15.41
N ASN A 114 22.58 -2.97 14.16
CA ASN A 114 23.91 -2.47 13.82
C ASN A 114 23.99 -0.94 13.90
N LEU A 115 22.91 -0.25 13.54
CA LEU A 115 22.82 1.20 13.68
C LEU A 115 22.87 1.60 15.17
N GLU A 116 22.14 0.91 16.04
CA GLU A 116 22.15 1.15 17.49
C GLU A 116 23.55 0.93 18.09
N LYS A 117 24.23 -0.17 17.72
CA LYS A 117 25.62 -0.42 18.13
C LYS A 117 26.59 0.66 17.65
N THR A 118 26.39 1.15 16.43
CA THR A 118 27.21 2.23 15.87
C THR A 118 26.96 3.52 16.64
N GLN A 119 25.70 3.86 16.93
CA GLN A 119 25.35 5.05 17.69
C GLN A 119 25.97 5.03 19.08
N THR A 120 25.82 3.93 19.82
CA THR A 120 26.42 3.78 21.16
C THR A 120 27.95 3.89 21.12
N THR A 121 28.61 3.34 20.08
CA THR A 121 30.06 3.47 19.89
C THR A 121 30.47 4.91 19.61
N VAL A 122 29.71 5.64 18.78
CA VAL A 122 29.95 7.06 18.50
C VAL A 122 29.80 7.89 19.77
N ASP A 123 28.75 7.67 20.55
CA ASP A 123 28.53 8.39 21.82
C ASP A 123 29.68 8.15 22.80
N GLN A 124 30.14 6.89 22.92
CA GLN A 124 31.31 6.54 23.74
C GLN A 124 32.59 7.25 23.25
N GLN A 125 32.83 7.28 21.94
CA GLN A 125 33.99 7.97 21.37
C GLN A 125 33.93 9.49 21.61
N GLN A 126 32.77 10.11 21.47
CA GLN A 126 32.57 11.53 21.77
C GLN A 126 32.86 11.83 23.25
N HIS A 127 32.39 10.99 24.17
CA HIS A 127 32.69 11.14 25.59
C HIS A 127 34.19 11.01 25.90
N ILE A 128 34.87 10.02 25.32
CA ILE A 128 36.31 9.84 25.48
C ILE A 128 37.08 11.03 24.91
N GLN A 129 36.69 11.53 23.73
CA GLN A 129 37.31 12.68 23.09
C GLN A 129 37.17 13.94 23.96
N MET A 130 35.97 14.21 24.49
CA MET A 130 35.73 15.32 25.41
C MET A 130 36.55 15.22 26.70
N ALA A 131 36.65 14.02 27.28
CA ALA A 131 37.48 13.79 28.46
C ALA A 131 38.96 14.03 28.17
N THR A 132 39.44 13.57 27.01
CA THR A 132 40.83 13.73 26.56
C THR A 132 41.16 15.19 26.32
N LEU A 133 40.28 15.94 25.63
CA LEU A 133 40.44 17.38 25.42
C LEU A 133 40.48 18.14 26.75
N SER A 134 39.59 17.81 27.70
CA SER A 134 39.62 18.42 29.03
C SER A 134 40.92 18.13 29.80
N GLN A 135 41.46 16.92 29.67
CA GLN A 135 42.76 16.59 30.27
C GLN A 135 43.90 17.35 29.59
N LEU A 136 43.88 17.47 28.26
CA LEU A 136 44.86 18.23 27.50
C LEU A 136 44.85 19.71 27.91
N ASP A 137 43.68 20.33 28.04
CA ASP A 137 43.54 21.72 28.50
C ASP A 137 44.14 21.93 29.89
N LYS A 138 43.89 20.98 30.81
CA LYS A 138 44.47 21.02 32.17
C LYS A 138 45.99 20.91 32.15
N VAL A 139 46.54 20.03 31.32
CA VAL A 139 47.99 19.85 31.17
C VAL A 139 48.62 21.10 30.55
N THR A 140 48.04 21.61 29.45
CA THR A 140 48.50 22.84 28.79
C THR A 140 48.50 24.02 29.76
N SER A 141 47.42 24.19 30.52
CA SER A 141 47.32 25.25 31.56
C SER A 141 48.36 25.09 32.67
N ARG A 142 48.74 23.86 33.03
CA ARG A 142 49.82 23.59 33.99
C ARG A 142 51.18 23.94 33.41
N VAL A 143 51.45 23.55 32.17
CA VAL A 143 52.71 23.87 31.48
C VAL A 143 52.90 25.38 31.36
N GLN A 144 51.89 26.11 30.88
CA GLN A 144 51.94 27.57 30.78
C GLN A 144 52.23 28.25 32.13
N ARG A 145 51.67 27.73 33.22
CA ARG A 145 51.92 28.25 34.56
C ARG A 145 53.36 28.01 35.01
N ILE A 146 53.90 26.83 34.75
CA ILE A 146 55.29 26.49 35.06
C ILE A 146 56.24 27.39 34.25
N GLU A 147 55.96 27.60 32.97
CA GLU A 147 56.75 28.49 32.10
C GLU A 147 56.74 29.93 32.62
N MET A 148 55.57 30.48 33.00
CA MET A 148 55.49 31.81 33.59
C MET A 148 56.24 31.91 34.93
N GLU A 149 56.16 30.90 35.79
CA GLU A 149 56.92 30.87 37.04
C GLU A 149 58.43 30.82 36.80
N ASP A 150 58.90 30.09 35.78
CA ASP A 150 60.31 30.01 35.42
C ASP A 150 60.82 31.34 34.83
N GLU A 151 60.02 32.00 33.98
CA GLU A 151 60.33 33.35 33.49
C GLU A 151 60.39 34.39 34.62
N GLN A 152 59.43 34.36 35.55
CA GLN A 152 59.44 35.24 36.72
C GLN A 152 60.69 35.05 37.58
N LYS A 153 61.10 33.79 37.81
CA LYS A 153 62.35 33.48 38.52
C LYS A 153 63.56 34.04 37.78
N LYS A 154 63.68 33.80 36.47
CA LYS A 154 64.79 34.35 35.64
C LYS A 154 64.87 35.88 35.71
N HIS A 155 63.73 36.56 35.63
CA HIS A 155 63.68 38.03 35.78
C HIS A 155 64.09 38.49 37.18
N TRP A 156 63.67 37.79 38.23
CA TRP A 156 64.04 38.09 39.62
C TRP A 156 65.55 37.95 39.85
N TRP A 157 66.16 36.85 39.40
CA TRP A 157 67.60 36.63 39.51
C TRP A 157 68.41 37.67 38.73
N SER A 158 67.93 38.09 37.56
CA SER A 158 68.61 39.08 36.72
C SER A 158 68.60 40.48 37.35
N ARG A 159 67.49 40.88 37.99
CA ARG A 159 67.43 42.14 38.75
C ARG A 159 68.30 42.11 40.00
N SER A 160 68.24 41.04 40.80
CA SER A 160 69.05 40.91 42.02
C SER A 160 70.56 40.95 41.74
N LYS A 161 71.01 40.35 40.62
CA LYS A 161 72.42 40.45 40.19
C LYS A 161 72.82 41.88 39.78
N LYS A 162 71.89 42.64 39.19
CA LYS A 162 72.13 44.02 38.76
C LYS A 162 72.25 44.95 39.97
N ASP A 163 71.34 44.81 40.95
CA ASP A 163 71.33 45.62 42.17
C ASP A 163 72.59 45.38 43.05
N LYS A 164 73.11 44.15 43.10
CA LYS A 164 74.37 43.85 43.80
C LYS A 164 75.61 44.46 43.13
N ASN A 165 75.57 44.66 41.82
CA ASN A 165 76.70 45.21 41.07
C ASN A 165 76.77 46.74 41.18
N ASP A 166 75.62 47.41 41.35
CA ASP A 166 75.55 48.86 41.54
C ASP A 166 75.88 49.30 42.98
N GLN A 167 75.79 48.41 43.99
CA GLN A 167 76.20 48.70 45.37
C GLN A 167 77.72 48.52 45.64
N SER A 168 78.49 48.04 44.66
CA SER A 168 79.95 47.80 44.80
C SER A 168 80.82 48.83 44.05
N LYS A 169 80.26 50.01 43.73
CA LYS A 169 80.98 51.17 43.19
C LYS A 169 80.86 52.35 44.14
#